data_AF-A0A5K0WMX8-F1
#
_entry.id   AF-A0A5K0WMX8-F1
#
_cell.length_a   1.000
_cell.length_b   1.000
_cell.length_c   1.000
_cell.angle_alpha   90.00
_cell.angle_beta   90.00
_cell.angle_gamma   90.00
#
_symmetry.space_group_name_H-M   'P 1'
#
loop_
_entity.id
_entity.type
_entity.pdbx_description
1 polymer ?
#
loop_
_entity_poly.entity_id
_entity_poly.type
_entity_poly.pdbx_seq_one_letter_code
_entity_poly.pdbx_strand_id
1 'polypeptide(L)' 'YWVSQGNKWCDFCKIYIANNPLSIRTHELGQRHKDNVAKRLSAMRKENAAKEKEKKDAERALEHIEA' A
#
# COMPACT_ATOMS: atom_id res chain seq x y z
N TYR A 1 12.86 26.85 20.77
CA TYR A 1 11.76 25.93 20.43
C TYR A 1 12.38 24.60 20.01
N TRP A 2 12.42 23.61 20.91
CA TRP A 2 12.95 22.27 20.59
C TRP A 2 11.80 21.44 20.05
N VAL A 3 11.89 21.01 18.78
CA VAL A 3 10.99 20.00 18.23
C VAL A 3 11.70 18.67 18.36
N SER A 4 11.10 17.72 19.08
CA SER A 4 11.61 16.35 19.11
C SER A 4 11.73 15.87 17.65
N GLN A 5 12.94 15.51 17.23
CA GLN A 5 13.15 14.81 15.97
C GLN A 5 12.51 13.43 16.12
N GLY A 6 11.20 13.35 15.85
CA GLY A 6 10.45 12.10 15.97
C GLY A 6 10.94 11.04 14.99
N ASN A 7 10.29 9.88 15.00
CA ASN A 7 10.49 8.88 13.97
C ASN A 7 9.33 8.95 12.97
N LYS A 8 9.64 8.84 11.68
CA LYS A 8 8.67 8.69 10.60
C LYS A 8 8.37 7.21 10.39
N TRP A 9 7.09 6.86 10.39
CA TRP A 9 6.62 5.52 10.01
C TRP A 9 6.57 5.39 8.48
N CYS A 10 7.04 4.25 7.95
CA CYS A 10 6.84 3.89 6.55
C CYS A 10 5.83 2.75 6.43
N ASP A 11 4.75 2.97 5.68
CA ASP A 11 3.67 1.99 5.51
C ASP A 11 4.09 0.77 4.68
N PHE A 12 4.88 0.98 3.62
CA PHE A 12 5.34 -0.09 2.74
C PHE A 12 6.36 -1.01 3.40
N CYS A 13 7.28 -0.45 4.19
CA CYS A 13 8.35 -1.20 4.84
C CYS A 13 8.02 -1.60 6.29
N LYS A 14 6.93 -1.07 6.87
CA LYS A 14 6.49 -1.28 8.25
C LYS A 14 7.60 -1.09 9.28
N ILE A 15 8.36 0.00 9.14
CA ILE A 15 9.44 0.37 10.07
C ILE A 15 9.39 1.85 10.41
N TYR A 16 9.95 2.18 11.57
CA TYR A 16 10.25 3.55 11.97
C TYR A 16 11.62 3.97 11.42
N ILE A 17 11.67 5.18 10.86
CA ILE A 17 12.86 5.81 10.27
C ILE A 17 13.07 7.13 11.00
N ALA A 18 14.31 7.59 11.14
CA ALA A 18 14.58 8.91 11.70
C ALA A 18 13.92 10.02 10.87
N ASN A 19 13.26 10.99 11.51
CA ASN A 19 12.60 12.12 10.84
C ASN A 19 13.60 13.22 10.42
N ASN A 20 14.63 12.83 9.66
CA ASN A 20 15.53 13.76 9.01
C ASN A 20 15.48 13.54 7.48
N PRO A 21 15.64 14.59 6.68
CA PRO A 21 15.41 14.53 5.23
C PRO A 21 16.34 13.54 4.53
N LEU A 22 17.57 13.36 5.03
CA LEU A 22 18.52 12.41 4.47
C LEU A 22 18.07 10.96 4.69
N SER A 23 17.72 10.57 5.92
CA SER A 23 17.25 9.23 6.27
C SER A 23 15.97 8.86 5.53
N ILE A 24 15.05 9.82 5.35
CA ILE A 24 13.83 9.61 4.58
C ILE A 24 14.18 9.37 3.11
N ARG A 25 15.01 10.23 2.51
CA ARG A 25 15.41 10.10 1.10
C ARG A 25 16.19 8.82 0.82
N THR A 26 17.12 8.43 1.69
CA THR A 26 17.87 7.18 1.53
C THR A 26 16.99 5.96 1.69
N HIS A 27 16.00 6.01 2.59
CA HIS A 27 14.99 4.96 2.71
C HIS A 27 14.14 4.81 1.46
N GLU A 28 13.57 5.91 0.93
CA GLU A 28 12.71 5.90 -0.26
C GLU A 28 13.47 5.46 -1.52
N LEU A 29 14.74 5.83 -1.64
CA LEU A 29 15.60 5.42 -2.76
C LEU A 29 16.15 4.00 -2.62
N GLY A 30 16.10 3.41 -1.43
CA GLY A 30 16.63 2.08 -1.15
C GLY A 30 15.88 0.97 -1.89
N GLN A 31 16.59 -0.07 -2.31
CA GLN A 31 16.00 -1.20 -3.04
C GLN A 31 14.87 -1.88 -2.27
N ARG A 32 15.01 -1.99 -0.94
CA ARG A 32 13.97 -2.61 -0.09
C ARG A 32 12.64 -1.87 -0.19
N HIS A 33 12.66 -0.54 -0.16
CA HIS A 33 11.46 0.27 -0.28
C HIS A 33 10.84 0.12 -1.67
N LYS A 34 11.66 0.26 -2.72
CA LYS A 34 11.22 0.11 -4.12
C LYS A 34 10.61 -1.26 -4.41
N ASP A 35 11.22 -2.33 -3.92
CA ASP A 35 10.72 -3.71 -4.08
C ASP A 35 9.38 -3.89 -3.35
N ASN A 36 9.26 -3.42 -2.10
CA ASN A 36 8.01 -3.48 -1.36
C ASN A 36 6.88 -2.68 -2.03
N VAL A 37 7.18 -1.49 -2.54
CA VAL A 37 6.23 -0.68 -3.31
C VAL A 37 5.81 -1.40 -4.59
N ALA A 38 6.75 -1.95 -5.36
CA ALA A 38 6.46 -2.66 -6.59
C ALA A 38 5.61 -3.93 -6.35
N LYS A 39 5.92 -4.69 -5.29
CA LYS A 39 5.12 -5.84 -4.84
C LYS A 39 3.72 -5.43 -4.42
N ARG A 40 3.59 -4.36 -3.61
CA ARG A 40 2.29 -3.85 -3.17
C ARG A 40 1.44 -3.38 -4.35
N LEU A 41 2.03 -2.66 -5.30
CA LEU A 41 1.34 -2.21 -6.51
C LEU A 41 0.88 -3.39 -7.38
N SER A 42 1.73 -4.40 -7.54
CA SER A 42 1.40 -5.61 -8.30
C SER A 42 0.30 -6.43 -7.62
N ALA A 43 0.35 -6.58 -6.30
CA ALA A 43 -0.68 -7.24 -5.51
C ALA A 43 -2.01 -6.49 -5.62
N MET A 44 -1.99 -5.16 -5.49
CA MET A 44 -3.18 -4.32 -5.61
C MET A 44 -3.82 -4.45 -7.00
N ARG A 45 -3.04 -4.46 -8.09
CA ARG A 45 -3.58 -4.67 -9.44
C ARG A 45 -4.28 -6.02 -9.60
N LYS A 46 -3.66 -7.09 -9.08
CA LYS A 46 -4.26 -8.43 -9.11
C LYS A 46 -5.54 -8.50 -8.27
N GLU A 47 -5.51 -7.90 -7.08
CA GLU A 47 -6.68 -7.85 -6.19
C GLU A 47 -7.83 -7.06 -6.82
N ASN A 48 -7.56 -5.93 -7.47
CA ASN A 48 -8.59 -5.17 -8.19
C ASN A 48 -9.21 -6.01 -9.33
N ALA A 49 -8.39 -6.72 -10.12
CA ALA A 49 -8.93 -7.58 -11.18
C ALA A 49 -9.79 -8.74 -10.62
N ALA A 50 -9.39 -9.32 -9.48
CA ALA A 50 -10.19 -10.34 -8.80
C ALA A 50 -11.50 -9.75 -8.25
N LYS A 51 -11.43 -8.60 -7.58
CA LYS A 51 -12.59 -7.88 -7.03
C LYS A 51 -13.58 -7.46 -8.10
N GLU A 52 -13.13 -7.03 -9.27
CA GLU A 52 -14.03 -6.69 -10.39
C GLU A 52 -14.81 -7.92 -10.88
N LYS A 53 -14.17 -9.09 -10.92
CA LYS A 53 -14.83 -10.34 -11.28
C LYS A 53 -15.83 -10.78 -10.20
N GLU A 54 -15.43 -10.71 -8.94
CA GLU A 54 -16.27 -11.05 -7.79
C GLU A 54 -17.47 -10.11 -7.67
N LYS A 55 -17.27 -8.82 -7.92
CA LYS A 55 -18.34 -7.82 -7.94
C LYS A 55 -19.37 -8.11 -9.04
N LYS A 56 -18.93 -8.45 -10.26
CA LYS A 56 -19.84 -8.85 -11.34
C LYS A 56 -20.64 -10.11 -11.02
N ASP A 57 -20.02 -11.07 -10.34
CA ASP A 57 -20.69 -12.30 -9.92
C ASP A 57 -21.71 -12.03 -8.81
N ALA A 58 -21.34 -11.19 -7.83
CA ALA A 58 -22.22 -10.73 -6.77
C ALA A 58 -23.40 -9.90 -7.32
N GLU A 59 -23.17 -9.01 -8.28
CA GLU A 59 -24.22 -8.25 -8.97
C GLU A 59 -25.18 -9.21 -9.68
N ARG A 60 -24.67 -10.19 -10.44
CA ARG A 60 -25.52 -11.21 -11.09
C ARG A 60 -26.31 -12.06 -10.08
N ALA A 61 -25.70 -12.42 -8.95
CA ALA A 61 -26.37 -13.19 -7.92
C ALA A 61 -27.49 -12.39 -7.24
N LEU A 62 -27.29 -11.09 -7.02
CA LEU A 62 -28.32 -10.19 -6.50
C LEU A 62 -29.50 -10.05 -7.47
N GLU A 63 -29.23 -9.85 -8.76
CA GLU A 63 -30.27 -9.77 -9.81
C GLU A 63 -31.14 -11.04 -9.86
N HIS A 64 -30.56 -12.21 -9.55
CA HIS A 64 -31.26 -13.49 -9.57
C HIS A 64 -32.12 -13.76 -8.32
N ILE A 65 -31.92 -13.01 -7.23
CA ILE A 65 -32.67 -13.13 -5.97
C ILE A 65 -33.84 -12.14 -5.93
N GLU A 66 -33.74 -11.02 -6.66
CA GLU A 66 -34.79 -10.00 -6.75
C GLU A 66 -35.87 -10.28 -7.82
N ALA A 67 -35.75 -11.38 -8.59
CA ALA A 67 -36.73 -11.84 -9.60
C ALA A 67 -37.55 -13.04 -9.12
#